data_AF-A0A397BAF0-F1
#
_entry.id   AF-A0A397BAF0-F1
#
_cell.length_a   1.000
_cell.length_b   1.000
_cell.length_c   1.000
_cell.angle_alpha   90.00
_cell.angle_beta   90.00
_cell.angle_gamma   90.00
#
_symmetry.space_group_name_H-M   'P 1'
#
loop_
_entity.id
_entity.type
_entity.pdbx_description
1 polymer ?
#
loop_
_entity_poly.entity_id
_entity_poly.type
_entity_poly.pdbx_seq_one_letter_code
_entity_poly.pdbx_strand_id
1 'polypeptide(L)'
;MGPRKHSRLSSSSSSGSSRSPSRRRRSPSPQRRTGDRPSSRRSESRPRDRRRRSSRSNSPKRPRTRDRSSDRGRNHRGERRRDDDNDRRRRSPRSPVVVKATGASPNDGKRDNKENDTPSQDQPTKSKTVNILTQDTRSGRTGGVYIPPFKLAQMKTEIEDKTSQEYQRTTWDALRKSINGHINKVNVSNIANILPELFQENLVRGRGLLVRSIMKAQLASPGFTHIYAALVAVINTKLPENGELLVKRVVHRFRRSFKRGDKVVAIALVRFIAHLVNQQVVHELLALQVLWLLIKNPTDDSVEVAVNFTKECGAMMSEVCPEGMRGIFERFRGILHEGEIDKRVQYTIEGLFAIRKGGFADYPSVHEALDLVDSNDQITHELGLEDDVDVEDKLDVFRFDLEFAKNEKMWGEIKKELLGEDSDDEDG
;
A
#
# COMPACT_ATOMS: atom_id res chain seq x y z
N MET A 1 -17.99 59.21 44.49
CA MET A 1 -17.56 59.71 45.82
C MET A 1 -16.45 58.80 46.35
N GLY A 2 -15.52 59.31 47.17
CA GLY A 2 -14.63 58.48 48.02
C GLY A 2 -15.32 58.16 49.37
N PRO A 3 -14.63 57.62 50.40
CA PRO A 3 -13.17 57.57 50.65
C PRO A 3 -12.59 56.13 50.45
N ARG A 4 -11.28 55.80 50.45
CA ARG A 4 -10.11 56.09 51.36
C ARG A 4 -10.31 55.52 52.79
N LYS A 5 -9.31 55.01 53.52
CA LYS A 5 -7.89 54.61 53.31
C LYS A 5 -7.44 53.80 54.57
N HIS A 6 -6.13 53.49 54.65
CA HIS A 6 -5.36 53.14 55.88
C HIS A 6 -5.42 51.69 56.39
N SER A 7 -4.35 51.14 57.01
CA SER A 7 -2.91 51.24 56.69
C SER A 7 -2.09 50.20 57.47
N ARG A 8 -1.13 49.62 56.73
CA ARG A 8 0.13 49.02 57.17
C ARG A 8 0.78 49.62 58.43
N LEU A 9 1.34 48.74 59.26
CA LEU A 9 2.58 48.91 60.04
C LEU A 9 3.38 47.59 59.83
N SER A 10 4.52 47.59 59.13
CA SER A 10 5.88 47.98 59.56
C SER A 10 6.47 46.99 60.59
N SER A 11 7.33 46.05 60.15
CA SER A 11 8.81 46.18 60.17
C SER A 11 9.41 45.49 61.43
N SER A 12 10.65 44.98 61.47
CA SER A 12 11.85 45.25 60.67
C SER A 12 12.88 44.09 60.74
N SER A 13 13.96 44.17 59.95
CA SER A 13 15.38 43.79 60.21
C SER A 13 15.78 42.70 61.24
N SER A 14 16.87 41.93 61.06
CA SER A 14 17.82 41.78 59.93
C SER A 14 18.81 40.62 60.17
N SER A 15 19.41 40.16 59.08
CA SER A 15 20.54 39.21 58.94
C SER A 15 21.72 39.27 59.95
N GLY A 16 22.29 38.10 60.25
CA GLY A 16 23.69 37.81 59.84
C GLY A 16 24.71 37.31 60.88
N SER A 17 25.57 36.36 60.44
CA SER A 17 26.86 35.95 61.07
C SER A 17 26.82 35.21 62.44
N SER A 18 27.83 34.42 62.85
CA SER A 18 29.13 34.06 62.23
C SER A 18 29.71 32.70 62.68
N ARG A 19 30.80 32.28 62.01
CA ARG A 19 31.55 31.01 62.06
C ARG A 19 32.31 30.65 63.37
N SER A 20 32.29 29.35 63.74
CA SER A 20 33.45 28.53 64.23
C SER A 20 34.10 28.92 65.60
N PRO A 21 35.13 28.20 66.17
CA PRO A 21 35.89 27.03 65.68
C PRO A 21 36.29 25.88 66.68
N SER A 22 36.70 24.74 66.09
CA SER A 22 37.84 23.84 66.48
C SER A 22 37.75 22.75 67.60
N ARG A 23 38.22 21.53 67.22
CA ARG A 23 39.12 20.55 67.92
C ARG A 23 38.77 20.13 69.37
N ARG A 24 38.84 18.85 69.81
CA ARG A 24 39.93 17.83 69.65
C ARG A 24 39.58 16.53 70.44
N ARG A 25 40.32 15.41 70.21
CA ARG A 25 40.37 14.14 71.02
C ARG A 25 39.11 13.24 70.93
N ARG A 26 39.15 11.91 71.16
CA ARG A 26 40.25 10.90 71.25
C ARG A 26 39.66 9.50 70.95
N SER A 27 40.44 8.59 70.34
CA SER A 27 40.16 7.15 70.34
C SER A 27 40.49 6.51 71.70
N PRO A 28 40.07 5.25 71.94
CA PRO A 28 41.08 4.18 71.86
C PRO A 28 40.62 2.88 71.16
N SER A 29 41.59 2.18 70.57
CA SER A 29 41.57 0.73 70.30
C SER A 29 42.68 0.07 71.12
N PRO A 30 42.61 -1.23 71.41
CA PRO A 30 43.56 -2.20 70.84
C PRO A 30 42.83 -3.34 70.07
N GLN A 31 43.34 -3.98 68.99
CA GLN A 31 44.66 -4.61 68.72
C GLN A 31 44.92 -5.87 69.59
N ARG A 32 45.60 -6.97 69.18
CA ARG A 32 46.29 -7.43 67.93
C ARG A 32 46.35 -9.00 68.01
N ARG A 33 46.97 -9.84 67.16
CA ARG A 33 48.02 -9.80 66.09
C ARG A 33 47.53 -10.65 64.89
N THR A 34 48.03 -10.66 63.65
CA THR A 34 49.21 -10.09 62.93
C THR A 34 50.56 -10.84 63.02
N GLY A 35 50.75 -11.91 62.21
CA GLY A 35 52.06 -12.41 61.73
C GLY A 35 51.99 -13.82 61.10
N ASP A 36 52.97 -14.35 60.35
CA ASP A 36 53.89 -13.77 59.36
C ASP A 36 54.71 -14.92 58.70
N ARG A 37 55.14 -14.67 57.45
CA ARG A 37 55.98 -15.40 56.46
C ARG A 37 57.32 -16.06 56.92
N PRO A 38 58.16 -16.72 56.06
CA PRO A 38 57.99 -17.33 54.69
C PRO A 38 58.76 -18.68 54.41
N SER A 39 58.83 -19.10 53.13
CA SER A 39 59.87 -19.96 52.46
C SER A 39 59.70 -21.51 52.53
N SER A 40 60.17 -22.36 51.59
CA SER A 40 60.57 -22.20 50.16
C SER A 40 60.78 -23.55 49.40
N ARG A 41 60.94 -23.47 48.05
CA ARG A 41 61.58 -24.42 47.07
C ARG A 41 60.78 -25.58 46.40
N ARG A 42 60.82 -25.53 45.04
CA ARG A 42 60.80 -26.62 44.01
C ARG A 42 59.51 -27.45 43.83
N SER A 43 59.20 -28.01 42.65
CA SER A 43 59.91 -28.06 41.33
C SER A 43 58.94 -28.11 40.13
N GLU A 44 59.47 -28.01 38.90
CA GLU A 44 58.72 -28.02 37.62
C GLU A 44 57.97 -29.34 37.34
N SER A 45 56.96 -29.37 36.44
CA SER A 45 57.21 -29.70 35.01
C SER A 45 56.05 -29.43 34.03
N ARG A 46 56.43 -29.33 32.75
CA ARG A 46 55.66 -28.92 31.54
C ARG A 46 54.53 -29.87 31.07
N PRO A 47 53.62 -29.40 30.18
CA PRO A 47 52.46 -30.17 29.69
C PRO A 47 52.82 -31.30 28.69
N ARG A 48 51.86 -32.18 28.42
CA ARG A 48 51.97 -33.27 27.43
C ARG A 48 51.08 -33.10 26.21
N ASP A 49 51.73 -32.69 25.13
CA ASP A 49 51.32 -32.94 23.76
C ASP A 49 51.32 -34.47 23.46
N ARG A 50 50.39 -34.96 22.62
CA ARG A 50 50.45 -36.32 22.04
C ARG A 50 49.87 -36.36 20.62
N ARG A 51 50.64 -35.83 19.66
CA ARG A 51 50.55 -36.20 18.23
C ARG A 51 51.28 -37.53 17.94
N ARG A 52 51.11 -38.03 16.70
CA ARG A 52 51.73 -39.21 16.03
C ARG A 52 50.97 -40.53 16.28
N ARG A 53 50.83 -41.46 15.31
CA ARG A 53 51.15 -41.58 13.85
C ARG A 53 50.27 -42.76 13.32
N SER A 54 50.13 -43.12 12.03
CA SER A 54 50.85 -42.73 10.81
C SER A 54 50.00 -42.89 9.53
N SER A 55 50.35 -42.11 8.51
CA SER A 55 50.27 -42.39 7.05
C SER A 55 49.75 -43.75 6.54
N ARG A 56 48.90 -43.73 5.50
CA ARG A 56 49.37 -43.95 4.10
C ARG A 56 48.35 -43.51 3.05
N SER A 57 48.88 -43.16 1.87
CA SER A 57 48.18 -42.71 0.67
C SER A 57 47.65 -43.85 -0.20
N ASN A 58 46.53 -43.65 -0.89
CA ASN A 58 46.57 -43.56 -2.36
C ASN A 58 45.30 -42.91 -2.96
N SER A 59 45.37 -42.51 -4.23
CA SER A 59 44.33 -41.77 -4.96
C SER A 59 43.48 -42.70 -5.88
N PRO A 60 42.72 -42.25 -6.90
CA PRO A 60 41.26 -42.37 -6.85
C PRO A 60 40.64 -43.22 -7.98
N LYS A 61 39.36 -43.60 -7.85
CA LYS A 61 38.54 -44.03 -8.99
C LYS A 61 37.16 -43.37 -9.01
N ARG A 62 36.75 -42.95 -10.21
CA ARG A 62 35.49 -42.26 -10.54
C ARG A 62 34.51 -43.27 -11.22
N PRO A 63 33.34 -42.85 -11.72
CA PRO A 63 32.05 -43.43 -11.35
C PRO A 63 31.60 -44.58 -12.26
N ARG A 64 30.51 -45.27 -11.85
CA ARG A 64 29.63 -46.01 -12.78
C ARG A 64 28.16 -45.70 -12.49
N THR A 65 27.34 -45.87 -13.52
CA THR A 65 25.94 -45.45 -13.63
C THR A 65 25.03 -46.65 -13.89
N ARG A 66 23.71 -46.42 -13.97
CA ARG A 66 22.64 -47.33 -14.46
C ARG A 66 22.26 -48.49 -13.52
N ASP A 67 21.05 -49.06 -13.57
CA ASP A 67 19.70 -48.62 -14.02
C ASP A 67 18.66 -49.72 -13.60
N ARG A 68 17.35 -49.42 -13.66
CA ARG A 68 16.18 -50.36 -13.70
C ARG A 68 15.81 -51.24 -12.48
N SER A 69 14.73 -50.82 -11.83
CA SER A 69 13.37 -51.44 -11.85
C SER A 69 13.08 -52.92 -11.49
N SER A 70 11.91 -53.11 -10.84
CA SER A 70 11.08 -54.34 -10.70
C SER A 70 11.56 -55.43 -9.71
N ASP A 71 10.70 -56.20 -9.02
CA ASP A 71 9.22 -56.29 -8.97
C ASP A 71 8.71 -57.00 -7.67
N ARG A 72 7.39 -56.98 -7.42
CA ARG A 72 6.52 -57.93 -6.63
C ARG A 72 6.57 -58.07 -5.10
N GLY A 73 5.35 -58.16 -4.52
CA GLY A 73 5.00 -58.92 -3.30
C GLY A 73 4.66 -58.08 -2.05
N ARG A 74 3.43 -57.71 -1.67
CA ARG A 74 2.01 -58.10 -1.92
C ARG A 74 1.36 -59.01 -0.85
N ASN A 75 0.68 -58.39 0.12
CA ASN A 75 -0.65 -58.73 0.69
C ASN A 75 -0.95 -57.79 1.88
N HIS A 76 -2.17 -57.41 2.34
CA HIS A 76 -3.59 -57.50 1.96
C HIS A 76 -4.43 -57.92 3.19
N ARG A 77 -5.18 -56.96 3.76
CA ARG A 77 -6.48 -57.04 4.49
C ARG A 77 -6.66 -55.73 5.29
N GLY A 78 -7.74 -54.96 5.23
CA GLY A 78 -8.82 -54.90 4.25
C GLY A 78 -10.21 -55.23 4.82
N GLU A 79 -11.04 -54.20 5.05
CA GLU A 79 -12.49 -54.35 5.25
C GLU A 79 -13.26 -53.08 4.79
N ARG A 80 -14.60 -53.06 4.87
CA ARG A 80 -15.49 -52.11 4.15
C ARG A 80 -16.78 -51.80 4.91
N ARG A 81 -17.50 -50.78 4.38
CA ARG A 81 -18.86 -50.25 4.71
C ARG A 81 -18.77 -49.09 5.72
N ARG A 82 -19.25 -47.88 5.45
CA ARG A 82 -20.52 -47.36 4.87
C ARG A 82 -21.72 -47.54 5.79
N ASP A 83 -22.19 -46.42 6.31
CA ASP A 83 -23.57 -45.92 6.45
C ASP A 83 -23.45 -44.41 6.77
N ASP A 84 -24.52 -43.59 6.82
CA ASP A 84 -25.40 -43.19 5.72
C ASP A 84 -25.97 -41.80 6.08
N ASP A 85 -25.96 -40.80 5.18
CA ASP A 85 -26.21 -39.40 5.59
C ASP A 85 -27.08 -38.56 4.61
N ASN A 86 -28.37 -38.53 4.96
CA ASN A 86 -29.31 -37.41 4.88
C ASN A 86 -29.65 -36.74 3.52
N ASP A 87 -30.58 -37.37 2.81
CA ASP A 87 -31.63 -36.80 1.94
C ASP A 87 -32.02 -35.31 2.19
N ARG A 88 -31.79 -34.39 1.21
CA ARG A 88 -32.86 -33.55 0.58
C ARG A 88 -32.43 -32.45 -0.40
N ARG A 89 -33.09 -32.45 -1.59
CA ARG A 89 -33.58 -31.28 -2.39
C ARG A 89 -32.51 -30.30 -2.95
N ARG A 90 -32.51 -29.86 -4.22
CA ARG A 90 -33.57 -29.64 -5.24
C ARG A 90 -32.99 -29.54 -6.68
N ARG A 91 -33.84 -29.77 -7.69
CA ARG A 91 -33.83 -29.35 -9.14
C ARG A 91 -32.82 -28.24 -9.55
N SER A 92 -32.23 -28.19 -10.76
CA SER A 92 -32.21 -29.07 -11.97
C SER A 92 -31.13 -28.57 -12.97
N PRO A 93 -30.56 -29.42 -13.86
CA PRO A 93 -29.86 -28.97 -15.07
C PRO A 93 -30.45 -29.55 -16.38
N ARG A 94 -30.35 -28.82 -17.50
CA ARG A 94 -30.57 -29.39 -18.86
C ARG A 94 -29.77 -28.62 -19.93
N SER A 95 -28.71 -29.24 -20.45
CA SER A 95 -27.96 -28.83 -21.65
C SER A 95 -27.13 -30.03 -22.12
N PRO A 96 -27.35 -30.58 -23.33
CA PRO A 96 -26.62 -31.75 -23.81
C PRO A 96 -25.28 -31.36 -24.47
N VAL A 97 -24.27 -32.22 -24.29
CA VAL A 97 -22.98 -32.14 -24.98
C VAL A 97 -22.99 -33.04 -26.21
N VAL A 98 -22.30 -32.65 -27.29
CA VAL A 98 -21.93 -33.52 -28.41
C VAL A 98 -20.41 -33.43 -28.63
N VAL A 99 -19.78 -34.55 -29.01
CA VAL A 99 -18.33 -34.76 -28.94
C VAL A 99 -17.71 -34.86 -30.34
N LYS A 100 -16.42 -34.52 -30.46
CA LYS A 100 -15.61 -34.66 -31.69
C LYS A 100 -15.57 -36.09 -32.22
N ALA A 101 -15.43 -36.21 -33.55
CA ALA A 101 -14.71 -37.29 -34.22
C ALA A 101 -13.85 -36.72 -35.36
N THR A 102 -12.81 -37.43 -35.79
CA THR A 102 -11.83 -37.04 -36.82
C THR A 102 -12.05 -37.78 -38.14
N GLY A 103 -11.68 -37.18 -39.28
CA GLY A 103 -11.91 -37.75 -40.61
C GLY A 103 -10.69 -38.36 -41.30
N ALA A 104 -10.91 -38.92 -42.50
CA ALA A 104 -9.91 -39.35 -43.48
C ALA A 104 -10.54 -39.37 -44.91
N SER A 105 -9.72 -39.19 -45.95
CA SER A 105 -10.10 -39.29 -47.39
C SER A 105 -9.90 -40.74 -47.92
N PRO A 106 -10.35 -41.14 -49.14
CA PRO A 106 -9.76 -40.66 -50.43
C PRO A 106 -10.64 -40.67 -51.72
N ASN A 107 -10.08 -40.05 -52.77
CA ASN A 107 -10.15 -40.29 -54.24
C ASN A 107 -11.40 -40.11 -55.15
N ASP A 108 -11.08 -39.48 -56.31
CA ASP A 108 -11.48 -39.70 -57.71
C ASP A 108 -12.93 -39.63 -58.24
N GLY A 109 -13.11 -38.86 -59.33
CA GLY A 109 -13.90 -39.32 -60.49
C GLY A 109 -14.56 -38.30 -61.42
N LYS A 110 -14.00 -38.12 -62.64
CA LYS A 110 -14.63 -37.59 -63.89
C LYS A 110 -14.94 -36.07 -63.95
N ARG A 111 -14.72 -35.31 -65.04
CA ARG A 111 -14.92 -35.47 -66.53
C ARG A 111 -16.38 -35.28 -66.96
N ASP A 112 -16.78 -34.56 -68.02
CA ASP A 112 -16.18 -33.55 -68.96
C ASP A 112 -17.37 -32.58 -69.36
N ASN A 113 -17.40 -31.62 -70.32
CA ASN A 113 -16.51 -31.04 -71.34
C ASN A 113 -17.11 -29.69 -71.88
N LYS A 114 -16.33 -28.89 -72.66
CA LYS A 114 -16.79 -27.85 -73.66
C LYS A 114 -17.59 -26.62 -73.12
N GLU A 115 -17.66 -25.44 -73.77
CA GLU A 115 -16.92 -24.79 -74.87
C GLU A 115 -17.07 -23.24 -74.77
N ASN A 116 -16.36 -22.49 -75.63
CA ASN A 116 -16.42 -21.06 -76.06
C ASN A 116 -17.55 -20.11 -75.53
N ASP A 117 -17.40 -18.78 -75.48
CA ASP A 117 -16.62 -17.88 -76.36
C ASP A 117 -16.19 -16.53 -75.69
N THR A 118 -15.67 -15.61 -76.51
CA THR A 118 -14.95 -14.34 -76.25
C THR A 118 -15.79 -13.23 -75.57
N PRO A 119 -15.21 -12.42 -74.65
CA PRO A 119 -15.91 -11.29 -74.02
C PRO A 119 -15.80 -9.98 -74.81
N SER A 120 -16.89 -9.21 -74.86
CA SER A 120 -16.96 -7.83 -75.36
C SER A 120 -16.98 -6.79 -74.23
N GLN A 121 -16.83 -5.52 -74.58
CA GLN A 121 -16.77 -4.36 -73.67
C GLN A 121 -18.12 -4.09 -72.96
N ASP A 122 -18.12 -3.72 -71.67
CA ASP A 122 -18.34 -2.33 -71.23
C ASP A 122 -18.45 -2.15 -69.69
N GLN A 123 -18.34 -0.89 -69.24
CA GLN A 123 -18.62 -0.40 -67.88
C GLN A 123 -19.91 0.47 -67.86
N PRO A 124 -20.40 0.97 -66.70
CA PRO A 124 -20.54 0.33 -65.38
C PRO A 124 -22.00 0.45 -64.85
N THR A 125 -22.35 -0.29 -63.79
CA THR A 125 -23.62 -0.03 -63.05
C THR A 125 -23.40 0.20 -61.55
N LYS A 126 -24.12 1.17 -60.99
CA LYS A 126 -23.97 1.65 -59.60
C LYS A 126 -24.79 0.77 -58.64
N SER A 127 -24.13 0.15 -57.66
CA SER A 127 -24.77 -0.53 -56.53
C SER A 127 -24.89 0.39 -55.30
N LYS A 128 -25.84 0.09 -54.41
CA LYS A 128 -26.39 1.06 -53.44
C LYS A 128 -25.76 0.92 -52.05
N THR A 129 -25.35 2.04 -51.45
CA THR A 129 -25.01 2.11 -50.02
C THR A 129 -26.25 1.92 -49.16
N VAL A 130 -26.21 1.01 -48.18
CA VAL A 130 -27.30 0.81 -47.22
C VAL A 130 -27.03 1.62 -45.95
N ASN A 131 -27.92 2.56 -45.63
CA ASN A 131 -27.86 3.32 -44.38
C ASN A 131 -28.26 2.43 -43.19
N ILE A 132 -27.31 2.15 -42.30
CA ILE A 132 -27.54 1.53 -40.99
C ILE A 132 -27.01 2.48 -39.91
N LEU A 133 -27.76 3.55 -39.60
CA LEU A 133 -27.32 4.55 -38.61
C LEU A 133 -28.44 5.30 -37.87
N THR A 134 -29.65 4.75 -37.77
CA THR A 134 -30.77 5.39 -37.02
C THR A 134 -31.64 4.38 -36.24
N GLN A 135 -31.03 3.54 -35.39
CA GLN A 135 -31.67 2.91 -34.21
C GLN A 135 -30.66 2.00 -33.46
N ASP A 136 -30.05 2.52 -32.37
CA ASP A 136 -30.03 1.89 -31.03
C ASP A 136 -29.04 2.62 -30.08
N THR A 137 -29.55 3.65 -29.39
CA THR A 137 -28.85 4.31 -28.28
C THR A 137 -29.58 4.14 -26.94
N ARG A 138 -30.56 3.21 -26.88
CA ARG A 138 -31.46 3.01 -25.73
C ARG A 138 -31.75 1.55 -25.38
N SER A 139 -30.74 0.68 -25.35
CA SER A 139 -30.73 -0.55 -24.53
C SER A 139 -29.34 -1.15 -24.40
N GLY A 140 -29.03 -1.77 -23.25
CA GLY A 140 -27.82 -2.60 -23.07
C GLY A 140 -27.00 -2.29 -21.81
N ARG A 141 -26.83 -3.31 -20.95
CA ARG A 141 -25.92 -3.25 -19.79
C ARG A 141 -24.46 -3.42 -20.24
N THR A 142 -23.57 -2.59 -19.70
CA THR A 142 -22.14 -2.92 -19.42
C THR A 142 -21.40 -3.73 -20.49
N GLY A 143 -21.33 -3.21 -21.72
CA GLY A 143 -20.44 -3.68 -22.77
C GLY A 143 -19.96 -2.50 -23.59
N GLY A 144 -18.68 -2.12 -23.46
CA GLY A 144 -18.12 -1.02 -24.24
C GLY A 144 -17.95 -1.44 -25.70
N VAL A 145 -18.64 -0.77 -26.63
CA VAL A 145 -18.51 -1.04 -28.07
C VAL A 145 -17.06 -0.79 -28.49
N TYR A 146 -16.40 -1.82 -29.03
CA TYR A 146 -15.05 -1.69 -29.56
C TYR A 146 -15.09 -0.94 -30.91
N ILE A 147 -14.73 0.34 -30.87
CA ILE A 147 -14.55 1.15 -32.09
C ILE A 147 -13.10 0.97 -32.56
N PRO A 148 -12.85 0.49 -33.79
CA PRO A 148 -11.48 0.28 -34.30
C PRO A 148 -10.65 1.58 -34.33
N PRO A 149 -9.32 1.51 -34.12
CA PRO A 149 -8.47 2.71 -34.05
C PRO A 149 -8.57 3.65 -35.26
N PHE A 150 -8.69 3.12 -36.47
CA PHE A 150 -8.85 3.94 -37.69
C PHE A 150 -10.17 4.72 -37.70
N LYS A 151 -11.24 4.13 -37.17
CA LYS A 151 -12.57 4.78 -37.10
C LYS A 151 -12.63 5.81 -35.97
N LEU A 152 -11.93 5.56 -34.87
CA LEU A 152 -11.66 6.57 -33.84
C LEU A 152 -10.79 7.72 -34.37
N ALA A 153 -9.86 7.47 -35.29
CA ALA A 153 -9.07 8.51 -35.93
C ALA A 153 -9.93 9.39 -36.86
N GLN A 154 -10.77 8.77 -37.70
CA GLN A 154 -11.72 9.49 -38.56
C GLN A 154 -12.71 10.35 -37.75
N MET A 155 -13.32 9.79 -36.70
CA MET A 155 -14.18 10.54 -35.78
C MET A 155 -13.44 11.69 -35.08
N LYS A 156 -12.15 11.55 -34.79
CA LYS A 156 -11.33 12.65 -34.21
C LYS A 156 -11.04 13.77 -35.21
N THR A 157 -10.95 13.48 -36.51
CA THR A 157 -10.81 14.52 -37.55
C THR A 157 -12.12 15.26 -37.86
N GLU A 158 -13.28 14.70 -37.49
CA GLU A 158 -14.59 15.34 -37.69
C GLU A 158 -14.98 16.28 -36.52
N ILE A 159 -14.29 16.20 -35.38
CA ILE A 159 -14.55 17.04 -34.20
C ILE A 159 -13.56 18.22 -34.16
N GLU A 160 -13.84 19.24 -34.98
CA GLU A 160 -13.09 20.51 -34.98
C GLU A 160 -13.38 21.35 -33.71
N ASP A 161 -14.60 21.28 -33.19
CA ASP A 161 -15.01 21.98 -31.97
C ASP A 161 -14.43 21.31 -30.71
N LYS A 162 -13.31 21.88 -30.24
CA LYS A 162 -12.61 21.53 -28.99
C LYS A 162 -13.44 21.83 -27.72
N THR A 163 -14.57 22.53 -27.81
CA THR A 163 -15.46 22.77 -26.67
C THR A 163 -16.63 21.78 -26.59
N SER A 164 -16.93 21.06 -27.69
CA SER A 164 -18.06 20.13 -27.80
C SER A 164 -18.08 19.05 -26.72
N GLN A 165 -19.28 18.61 -26.34
CA GLN A 165 -19.46 17.54 -25.34
C GLN A 165 -18.77 16.23 -25.75
N GLU A 166 -18.69 15.94 -27.05
CA GLU A 166 -18.04 14.73 -27.58
C GLU A 166 -16.50 14.84 -27.54
N TYR A 167 -15.93 16.02 -27.81
CA TYR A 167 -14.52 16.30 -27.57
C TYR A 167 -14.16 16.15 -26.10
N GLN A 168 -14.90 16.83 -25.21
CA GLN A 168 -14.67 16.77 -23.77
C GLN A 168 -14.77 15.35 -23.22
N ARG A 169 -15.72 14.55 -23.75
CA ARG A 169 -15.87 13.14 -23.37
C ARG A 169 -14.69 12.30 -23.84
N THR A 170 -14.20 12.55 -25.05
CA THR A 170 -13.05 11.85 -25.64
C THR A 170 -11.77 12.18 -24.89
N THR A 171 -11.55 13.43 -24.49
CA THR A 171 -10.40 13.81 -23.64
C THR A 171 -10.52 13.23 -22.23
N TRP A 172 -11.72 13.20 -21.63
CA TRP A 172 -11.94 12.59 -20.32
C TRP A 172 -11.61 11.08 -20.29
N ASP A 173 -12.11 10.31 -21.26
CA ASP A 173 -11.80 8.87 -21.36
C ASP A 173 -10.37 8.59 -21.90
N ALA A 174 -9.62 9.62 -22.31
CA ALA A 174 -8.17 9.56 -22.54
C ALA A 174 -7.37 9.84 -21.26
N LEU A 175 -7.61 10.98 -20.60
CA LEU A 175 -7.07 11.38 -19.29
C LEU A 175 -7.21 10.24 -18.26
N ARG A 176 -8.41 9.64 -18.19
CA ARG A 176 -8.67 8.47 -17.35
C ARG A 176 -7.75 7.28 -17.66
N LYS A 177 -7.47 6.99 -18.93
CA LYS A 177 -6.59 5.88 -19.33
C LYS A 177 -5.13 6.21 -19.03
N SER A 178 -4.71 7.45 -19.25
CA SER A 178 -3.34 7.90 -19.02
C SER A 178 -2.98 7.85 -17.54
N ILE A 179 -3.79 8.46 -16.67
CA ILE A 179 -3.68 8.37 -15.20
C ILE A 179 -3.63 6.91 -14.74
N ASN A 180 -4.57 6.06 -15.20
CA ASN A 180 -4.53 4.63 -14.85
C ASN A 180 -3.29 3.92 -15.42
N GLY A 181 -2.71 4.37 -16.52
CA GLY A 181 -1.44 3.87 -17.06
C GLY A 181 -0.28 4.15 -16.11
N HIS A 182 -0.13 5.39 -15.66
CA HIS A 182 0.94 5.82 -14.76
C HIS A 182 0.86 5.13 -13.38
N ILE A 183 -0.33 5.11 -12.77
CA ILE A 183 -0.55 4.45 -11.46
C ILE A 183 -0.29 2.94 -11.49
N ASN A 184 -0.46 2.26 -12.64
CA ASN A 184 -0.13 0.84 -12.77
C ASN A 184 1.35 0.56 -13.12
N LYS A 185 2.14 1.58 -13.51
CA LYS A 185 3.58 1.48 -13.80
C LYS A 185 4.49 1.88 -12.64
N VAL A 186 3.99 2.70 -11.72
CA VAL A 186 4.80 3.34 -10.67
C VAL A 186 5.45 2.31 -9.73
N ASN A 187 6.73 2.48 -9.49
CA ASN A 187 7.55 1.69 -8.57
C ASN A 187 8.73 2.54 -8.05
N VAL A 188 9.47 2.02 -7.08
CA VAL A 188 10.55 2.76 -6.38
C VAL A 188 11.62 3.31 -7.32
N SER A 189 11.97 2.62 -8.41
CA SER A 189 13.04 3.07 -9.32
C SER A 189 12.57 3.91 -10.51
N ASN A 190 11.26 4.14 -10.70
CA ASN A 190 10.73 5.00 -11.76
C ASN A 190 9.81 6.13 -11.29
N ILE A 191 9.50 6.22 -9.99
CA ILE A 191 8.57 7.24 -9.46
C ILE A 191 8.97 8.67 -9.84
N ALA A 192 10.27 9.00 -9.80
CA ALA A 192 10.80 10.31 -10.21
C ALA A 192 10.58 10.64 -11.70
N ASN A 193 10.44 9.63 -12.57
CA ASN A 193 10.12 9.82 -14.00
C ASN A 193 8.60 9.83 -14.25
N ILE A 194 7.86 9.02 -13.49
CA ILE A 194 6.39 8.95 -13.55
C ILE A 194 5.74 10.24 -13.03
N LEU A 195 6.37 10.96 -12.10
CA LEU A 195 5.86 12.21 -11.55
C LEU A 195 5.71 13.32 -12.61
N PRO A 196 6.75 13.71 -13.38
CA PRO A 196 6.60 14.62 -14.52
C PRO A 196 5.60 14.12 -15.57
N GLU A 197 5.62 12.82 -15.93
CA GLU A 197 4.62 12.23 -16.85
C GLU A 197 3.17 12.41 -16.34
N LEU A 198 2.97 12.37 -15.02
CA LEU A 198 1.65 12.51 -14.39
C LEU A 198 1.22 13.97 -14.23
N PHE A 199 2.15 14.90 -14.00
CA PHE A 199 1.87 16.34 -14.02
C PHE A 199 1.67 16.91 -15.44
N GLN A 200 2.00 16.16 -16.50
CA GLN A 200 1.61 16.53 -17.86
C GLN A 200 0.09 16.40 -18.12
N GLU A 201 -0.62 15.57 -17.34
CA GLU A 201 -2.07 15.30 -17.41
C GLU A 201 -2.87 16.26 -16.49
N ASN A 202 -4.11 16.61 -16.84
CA ASN A 202 -4.93 17.52 -16.02
C ASN A 202 -5.41 16.87 -14.71
N LEU A 203 -4.64 17.04 -13.63
CA LEU A 203 -4.91 16.46 -12.31
C LEU A 203 -5.98 17.22 -11.50
N VAL A 204 -6.31 18.46 -11.85
CA VAL A 204 -7.44 19.19 -11.24
C VAL A 204 -8.76 18.63 -11.76
N ARG A 205 -8.94 18.63 -13.09
CA ARG A 205 -10.07 17.97 -13.77
C ARG A 205 -10.10 16.46 -13.50
N GLY A 206 -8.92 15.85 -13.40
CA GLY A 206 -8.73 14.43 -13.16
C GLY A 206 -8.80 14.00 -11.69
N ARG A 207 -9.02 14.90 -10.72
CA ARG A 207 -8.92 14.63 -9.27
C ARG A 207 -9.60 13.32 -8.83
N GLY A 208 -10.88 13.16 -9.15
CA GLY A 208 -11.64 11.95 -8.82
C GLY A 208 -11.09 10.68 -9.48
N LEU A 209 -10.61 10.79 -10.73
CA LEU A 209 -10.01 9.68 -11.49
C LEU A 209 -8.67 9.23 -10.91
N LEU A 210 -7.81 10.19 -10.54
CA LEU A 210 -6.52 9.97 -9.88
C LEU A 210 -6.70 9.23 -8.56
N VAL A 211 -7.50 9.80 -7.66
CA VAL A 211 -7.75 9.22 -6.34
C VAL A 211 -8.41 7.83 -6.45
N ARG A 212 -9.39 7.66 -7.35
CA ARG A 212 -10.00 6.35 -7.63
C ARG A 212 -8.96 5.34 -8.18
N SER A 213 -8.04 5.78 -9.02
CA SER A 213 -6.99 4.93 -9.59
C SER A 213 -6.02 4.44 -8.51
N ILE A 214 -5.49 5.35 -7.71
CA ILE A 214 -4.56 5.06 -6.61
C ILE A 214 -5.20 4.10 -5.60
N MET A 215 -6.40 4.39 -5.11
CA MET A 215 -7.10 3.51 -4.16
C MET A 215 -7.40 2.12 -4.75
N LYS A 216 -7.72 2.03 -6.05
CA LYS A 216 -7.96 0.74 -6.70
C LYS A 216 -6.67 -0.09 -6.84
N ALA A 217 -5.56 0.55 -7.22
CA ALA A 217 -4.26 -0.11 -7.33
C ALA A 217 -3.75 -0.58 -5.96
N GLN A 218 -3.87 0.28 -4.93
CA GLN A 218 -3.52 -0.05 -3.55
C GLN A 218 -4.33 -1.23 -3.00
N LEU A 219 -5.65 -1.24 -3.19
CA LEU A 219 -6.51 -2.36 -2.76
C LEU A 219 -6.25 -3.66 -3.54
N ALA A 220 -5.75 -3.58 -4.78
CA ALA A 220 -5.36 -4.74 -5.57
C ALA A 220 -3.96 -5.29 -5.21
N SER A 221 -3.05 -4.42 -4.75
CA SER A 221 -1.67 -4.77 -4.40
C SER A 221 -1.17 -4.05 -3.13
N PRO A 222 -1.69 -4.39 -1.92
CA PRO A 222 -1.32 -3.68 -0.68
C PRO A 222 0.16 -3.75 -0.29
N GLY A 223 0.95 -4.63 -0.90
CA GLY A 223 2.41 -4.67 -0.73
C GLY A 223 3.11 -3.39 -1.19
N PHE A 224 2.59 -2.70 -2.21
CA PHE A 224 3.19 -1.49 -2.79
C PHE A 224 2.65 -0.19 -2.19
N THR A 225 1.94 -0.25 -1.05
CA THR A 225 1.26 0.91 -0.44
C THR A 225 2.20 2.08 -0.12
N HIS A 226 3.45 1.79 0.28
CA HIS A 226 4.51 2.78 0.50
C HIS A 226 4.81 3.62 -0.75
N ILE A 227 4.80 3.01 -1.94
CA ILE A 227 5.02 3.66 -3.23
C ILE A 227 3.84 4.59 -3.57
N TYR A 228 2.61 4.13 -3.33
CA TYR A 228 1.42 4.94 -3.55
C TYR A 228 1.33 6.12 -2.58
N ALA A 229 1.78 5.98 -1.33
CA ALA A 229 1.85 7.08 -0.38
C ALA A 229 2.92 8.12 -0.76
N ALA A 230 4.11 7.69 -1.20
CA ALA A 230 5.16 8.59 -1.69
C ALA A 230 4.71 9.40 -2.93
N LEU A 231 4.03 8.74 -3.88
CA LEU A 231 3.45 9.41 -5.05
C LEU A 231 2.42 10.47 -4.61
N VAL A 232 1.58 10.15 -3.62
CA VAL A 232 0.60 11.07 -3.06
C VAL A 232 1.28 12.24 -2.36
N ALA A 233 2.37 12.03 -1.61
CA ALA A 233 3.09 13.08 -0.91
C ALA A 233 3.56 14.19 -1.87
N VAL A 234 4.20 13.82 -2.99
CA VAL A 234 4.67 14.79 -4.00
C VAL A 234 3.50 15.48 -4.73
N ILE A 235 2.41 14.75 -5.02
CA ILE A 235 1.20 15.37 -5.59
C ILE A 235 0.56 16.35 -4.61
N ASN A 236 0.62 16.05 -3.31
CA ASN A 236 -0.04 16.80 -2.24
C ASN A 236 0.63 18.15 -1.94
N THR A 237 1.95 18.27 -2.07
CA THR A 237 2.63 19.58 -1.90
C THR A 237 2.29 20.57 -3.02
N LYS A 238 1.93 20.06 -4.20
CA LYS A 238 1.59 20.85 -5.39
C LYS A 238 0.09 21.04 -5.61
N LEU A 239 -0.72 20.07 -5.20
CA LEU A 239 -2.17 20.04 -5.39
C LEU A 239 -2.86 19.44 -4.14
N PRO A 240 -2.88 20.13 -3.00
CA PRO A 240 -3.32 19.57 -1.71
C PRO A 240 -4.77 19.04 -1.72
N GLU A 241 -5.66 19.59 -2.54
CA GLU A 241 -7.03 19.07 -2.73
C GLU A 241 -7.07 17.61 -3.23
N ASN A 242 -6.04 17.15 -3.96
CA ASN A 242 -5.92 15.75 -4.37
C ASN A 242 -5.54 14.83 -3.20
N GLY A 243 -4.67 15.31 -2.30
CA GLY A 243 -4.32 14.62 -1.06
C GLY A 243 -5.52 14.55 -0.12
N GLU A 244 -6.17 15.69 0.13
CA GLU A 244 -7.35 15.79 1.00
C GLU A 244 -8.47 14.83 0.56
N LEU A 245 -8.81 14.79 -0.74
CA LEU A 245 -9.84 13.89 -1.25
C LEU A 245 -9.45 12.41 -1.13
N LEU A 246 -8.17 12.05 -1.31
CA LEU A 246 -7.69 10.70 -1.04
C LEU A 246 -7.92 10.34 0.43
N VAL A 247 -7.50 11.20 1.36
CA VAL A 247 -7.59 10.97 2.80
C VAL A 247 -9.04 10.81 3.23
N LYS A 248 -9.93 11.73 2.82
CA LYS A 248 -11.40 11.64 2.98
C LYS A 248 -11.96 10.30 2.49
N ARG A 249 -11.60 9.88 1.27
CA ARG A 249 -12.09 8.62 0.68
C ARG A 249 -11.52 7.37 1.35
N VAL A 250 -10.25 7.37 1.74
CA VAL A 250 -9.60 6.26 2.47
C VAL A 250 -10.25 6.07 3.84
N VAL A 251 -10.44 7.15 4.61
CA VAL A 251 -11.09 7.13 5.92
C VAL A 251 -12.57 6.69 5.80
N HIS A 252 -13.34 7.25 4.86
CA HIS A 252 -14.72 6.81 4.60
C HIS A 252 -14.77 5.31 4.25
N ARG A 253 -13.87 4.84 3.37
CA ARG A 253 -13.78 3.42 3.00
C ARG A 253 -13.44 2.53 4.18
N PHE A 254 -12.51 2.95 5.05
CA PHE A 254 -12.09 2.18 6.22
C PHE A 254 -13.22 2.03 7.24
N ARG A 255 -13.87 3.14 7.62
CA ARG A 255 -15.05 3.12 8.51
C ARG A 255 -16.13 2.16 7.99
N ARG A 256 -16.34 2.15 6.67
CA ARG A 256 -17.33 1.32 5.98
C ARG A 256 -16.94 -0.15 5.86
N SER A 257 -15.66 -0.51 5.70
CA SER A 257 -15.21 -1.92 5.72
C SER A 257 -15.19 -2.48 7.14
N PHE A 258 -14.68 -1.71 8.10
CA PHE A 258 -14.65 -2.08 9.52
C PHE A 258 -16.05 -2.35 10.08
N LYS A 259 -17.01 -1.43 9.88
CA LYS A 259 -18.43 -1.60 10.27
C LYS A 259 -19.14 -2.78 9.58
N ARG A 260 -18.53 -3.38 8.55
CA ARG A 260 -19.05 -4.55 7.82
C ARG A 260 -18.33 -5.86 8.15
N GLY A 261 -17.27 -5.84 8.96
CA GLY A 261 -16.42 -7.01 9.20
C GLY A 261 -15.56 -7.41 7.98
N ASP A 262 -15.37 -6.53 7.00
CA ASP A 262 -14.51 -6.81 5.84
C ASP A 262 -13.04 -6.62 6.23
N LYS A 263 -12.49 -7.63 6.92
CA LYS A 263 -11.13 -7.65 7.47
C LYS A 263 -10.07 -7.45 6.38
N VAL A 264 -10.25 -8.03 5.19
CA VAL A 264 -9.26 -7.95 4.10
C VAL A 264 -9.14 -6.50 3.59
N VAL A 265 -10.28 -5.85 3.33
CA VAL A 265 -10.28 -4.44 2.92
C VAL A 265 -9.89 -3.51 4.06
N ALA A 266 -10.24 -3.83 5.32
CA ALA A 266 -9.79 -3.08 6.49
C ALA A 266 -8.26 -3.11 6.65
N ILE A 267 -7.61 -4.28 6.56
CA ILE A 267 -6.14 -4.41 6.62
C ILE A 267 -5.47 -3.59 5.51
N ALA A 268 -5.97 -3.68 4.28
CA ALA A 268 -5.41 -2.91 3.17
C ALA A 268 -5.53 -1.39 3.39
N LEU A 269 -6.66 -0.91 3.92
CA LEU A 269 -6.89 0.52 4.13
C LEU A 269 -6.16 1.08 5.35
N VAL A 270 -6.05 0.36 6.47
CA VAL A 270 -5.22 0.83 7.59
C VAL A 270 -3.74 0.87 7.19
N ARG A 271 -3.27 -0.09 6.37
CA ARG A 271 -1.92 0.00 5.78
C ARG A 271 -1.74 1.27 4.94
N PHE A 272 -2.79 1.74 4.24
CA PHE A 272 -2.71 3.00 3.49
C PHE A 272 -2.66 4.21 4.43
N ILE A 273 -3.50 4.25 5.47
CA ILE A 273 -3.42 5.29 6.51
C ILE A 273 -2.02 5.33 7.15
N ALA A 274 -1.40 4.17 7.40
CA ALA A 274 -0.06 4.09 8.00
C ALA A 274 1.00 4.77 7.13
N HIS A 275 1.08 4.39 5.86
CA HIS A 275 2.07 4.99 4.94
C HIS A 275 1.77 6.47 4.63
N LEU A 276 0.51 6.92 4.70
CA LEU A 276 0.15 8.34 4.58
C LEU A 276 0.57 9.17 5.80
N VAL A 277 0.52 8.59 7.01
CA VAL A 277 1.05 9.21 8.24
C VAL A 277 2.58 9.22 8.22
N ASN A 278 3.23 8.14 7.76
CA ASN A 278 4.68 8.09 7.62
C ASN A 278 5.22 9.13 6.62
N GLN A 279 4.49 9.39 5.54
CA GLN A 279 4.78 10.43 4.55
C GLN A 279 4.24 11.83 4.97
N GLN A 280 3.77 11.97 6.23
CA GLN A 280 3.25 13.19 6.84
C GLN A 280 2.13 13.90 6.05
N VAL A 281 1.46 13.18 5.14
CA VAL A 281 0.25 13.62 4.42
C VAL A 281 -0.95 13.71 5.37
N VAL A 282 -0.95 12.98 6.49
CA VAL A 282 -2.04 12.98 7.47
C VAL A 282 -1.48 13.06 8.89
N HIS A 283 -2.12 13.88 9.74
CA HIS A 283 -1.70 14.04 11.14
C HIS A 283 -1.89 12.72 11.91
N GLU A 284 -0.90 12.32 12.70
CA GLU A 284 -0.85 11.06 13.45
C GLU A 284 -1.99 10.89 14.48
N LEU A 285 -2.71 11.97 14.81
CA LEU A 285 -3.96 11.91 15.56
C LEU A 285 -4.97 10.94 14.92
N LEU A 286 -5.04 10.86 13.59
CA LEU A 286 -5.88 9.86 12.90
C LEU A 286 -5.41 8.43 13.22
N ALA A 287 -4.10 8.18 13.23
CA ALA A 287 -3.57 6.85 13.55
C ALA A 287 -3.83 6.47 15.02
N LEU A 288 -3.72 7.42 15.96
CA LEU A 288 -4.10 7.19 17.36
C LEU A 288 -5.60 6.87 17.49
N GLN A 289 -6.47 7.56 16.75
CA GLN A 289 -7.91 7.28 16.71
C GLN A 289 -8.22 5.90 16.10
N VAL A 290 -7.55 5.52 15.00
CA VAL A 290 -7.68 4.20 14.36
C VAL A 290 -7.23 3.08 15.29
N LEU A 291 -6.07 3.25 15.97
CA LEU A 291 -5.58 2.29 16.95
C LEU A 291 -6.59 2.14 18.10
N TRP A 292 -7.04 3.26 18.68
CA TRP A 292 -8.02 3.26 19.78
C TRP A 292 -9.33 2.55 19.40
N LEU A 293 -9.87 2.81 18.20
CA LEU A 293 -11.07 2.12 17.70
C LEU A 293 -10.90 0.59 17.67
N LEU A 294 -9.71 0.11 17.31
CA LEU A 294 -9.41 -1.32 17.16
C LEU A 294 -9.13 -2.04 18.50
N ILE A 295 -8.57 -1.35 19.50
CA ILE A 295 -8.11 -1.96 20.77
C ILE A 295 -8.93 -1.59 22.02
N LYS A 296 -9.88 -0.65 21.91
CA LYS A 296 -10.81 -0.30 23.00
C LYS A 296 -11.66 -1.51 23.41
N ASN A 297 -12.32 -2.12 22.43
CA ASN A 297 -13.11 -3.35 22.57
C ASN A 297 -12.39 -4.45 21.76
N PRO A 298 -11.43 -5.19 22.35
CA PRO A 298 -10.59 -6.12 21.62
C PRO A 298 -11.37 -7.33 21.10
N THR A 299 -11.04 -7.75 19.88
CA THR A 299 -11.40 -9.03 19.29
C THR A 299 -10.18 -9.58 18.55
N ASP A 300 -10.11 -10.89 18.32
CA ASP A 300 -8.98 -11.51 17.60
C ASP A 300 -8.67 -10.82 16.27
N ASP A 301 -9.73 -10.46 15.53
CA ASP A 301 -9.62 -9.75 14.25
C ASP A 301 -9.18 -8.29 14.43
N SER A 302 -9.79 -7.52 15.35
CA SER A 302 -9.46 -6.10 15.52
C SER A 302 -8.05 -5.90 16.08
N VAL A 303 -7.62 -6.79 16.97
CA VAL A 303 -6.26 -6.80 17.53
C VAL A 303 -5.23 -7.19 16.47
N GLU A 304 -5.50 -8.17 15.61
CA GLU A 304 -4.60 -8.51 14.49
C GLU A 304 -4.49 -7.37 13.47
N VAL A 305 -5.58 -6.63 13.21
CA VAL A 305 -5.55 -5.40 12.39
C VAL A 305 -4.73 -4.31 13.09
N ALA A 306 -4.94 -4.08 14.38
CA ALA A 306 -4.20 -3.08 15.16
C ALA A 306 -2.71 -3.38 15.24
N VAL A 307 -2.32 -4.63 15.48
CA VAL A 307 -0.92 -5.07 15.51
C VAL A 307 -0.25 -4.81 14.16
N ASN A 308 -0.90 -5.17 13.05
CA ASN A 308 -0.31 -4.94 11.73
C ASN A 308 -0.26 -3.45 11.38
N PHE A 309 -1.27 -2.65 11.73
CA PHE A 309 -1.22 -1.19 11.59
C PHE A 309 -0.08 -0.56 12.39
N THR A 310 0.11 -0.98 13.65
CA THR A 310 1.19 -0.50 14.54
C THR A 310 2.59 -0.87 14.03
N LYS A 311 2.75 -1.95 13.24
CA LYS A 311 4.04 -2.25 12.59
C LYS A 311 4.36 -1.24 11.50
N GLU A 312 3.38 -0.95 10.63
CA GLU A 312 3.61 -0.15 9.41
C GLU A 312 3.85 1.34 9.69
N CYS A 313 3.37 1.90 10.81
CA CYS A 313 3.59 3.31 11.20
C CYS A 313 4.23 3.52 12.59
N GLY A 314 4.59 2.44 13.29
CA GLY A 314 5.04 2.53 14.67
C GLY A 314 6.39 3.22 14.89
N ALA A 315 7.24 3.29 13.86
CA ALA A 315 8.46 4.09 13.83
C ALA A 315 8.11 5.58 13.94
N MET A 316 7.51 6.16 12.89
CA MET A 316 7.04 7.55 12.82
C MET A 316 6.25 7.95 14.08
N MET A 317 5.23 7.16 14.45
CA MET A 317 4.42 7.48 15.63
C MET A 317 5.21 7.50 16.95
N SER A 318 6.30 6.73 17.06
CA SER A 318 7.18 6.79 18.24
C SER A 318 8.07 8.03 18.27
N GLU A 319 8.27 8.68 17.12
CA GLU A 319 9.03 9.92 16.96
C GLU A 319 8.13 11.14 17.20
N VAL A 320 6.98 11.23 16.51
CA VAL A 320 6.06 12.38 16.61
C VAL A 320 5.11 12.34 17.81
N CYS A 321 4.62 11.16 18.23
CA CYS A 321 3.64 11.03 19.33
C CYS A 321 4.01 9.96 20.40
N PRO A 322 5.22 10.01 20.99
CA PRO A 322 5.70 9.00 21.94
C PRO A 322 4.79 8.79 23.16
N GLU A 323 4.09 9.83 23.62
CA GLU A 323 3.09 9.75 24.68
C GLU A 323 1.89 8.88 24.30
N GLY A 324 1.31 9.13 23.11
CA GLY A 324 0.20 8.37 22.56
C GLY A 324 0.58 6.91 22.32
N MET A 325 1.74 6.68 21.70
CA MET A 325 2.28 5.33 21.49
C MET A 325 2.53 4.57 22.80
N ARG A 326 2.94 5.25 23.88
CA ARG A 326 3.03 4.61 25.20
C ARG A 326 1.66 4.11 25.67
N GLY A 327 0.61 4.92 25.53
CA GLY A 327 -0.77 4.54 25.87
C GLY A 327 -1.27 3.34 25.07
N ILE A 328 -1.04 3.33 23.75
CA ILE A 328 -1.38 2.19 22.87
C ILE A 328 -0.68 0.90 23.32
N PHE A 329 0.62 0.96 23.58
CA PHE A 329 1.37 -0.22 24.06
C PHE A 329 0.98 -0.66 25.48
N GLU A 330 0.51 0.24 26.35
CA GLU A 330 -0.04 -0.14 27.65
C GLU A 330 -1.37 -0.87 27.48
N ARG A 331 -2.26 -0.42 26.57
CA ARG A 331 -3.50 -1.13 26.27
C ARG A 331 -3.24 -2.52 25.66
N PHE A 332 -2.25 -2.66 24.78
CA PHE A 332 -1.81 -3.97 24.29
C PHE A 332 -1.32 -4.91 25.42
N ARG A 333 -0.64 -4.39 26.46
CA ARG A 333 -0.28 -5.19 27.64
C ARG A 333 -1.52 -5.56 28.47
N GLY A 334 -2.46 -4.63 28.63
CA GLY A 334 -3.75 -4.90 29.26
C GLY A 334 -4.48 -6.09 28.61
N ILE A 335 -4.57 -6.09 27.28
CA ILE A 335 -5.22 -7.18 26.50
C ILE A 335 -4.51 -8.53 26.71
N LEU A 336 -3.17 -8.54 26.81
CA LEU A 336 -2.42 -9.77 27.15
C LEU A 336 -2.68 -10.26 28.59
N HIS A 337 -2.91 -9.35 29.54
CA HIS A 337 -3.23 -9.71 30.93
C HIS A 337 -4.70 -10.08 31.13
N GLU A 338 -5.61 -9.52 30.33
CA GLU A 338 -7.04 -9.88 30.28
C GLU A 338 -7.21 -11.33 29.80
N GLY A 339 -6.42 -11.77 28.83
CA GLY A 339 -6.34 -13.17 28.40
C GLY A 339 -7.55 -13.68 27.61
N GLU A 340 -8.52 -12.81 27.30
CA GLU A 340 -9.77 -13.15 26.58
C GLU A 340 -9.58 -13.40 25.07
N ILE A 341 -8.45 -12.96 24.49
CA ILE A 341 -8.09 -13.17 23.08
C ILE A 341 -7.38 -14.51 22.84
N ASP A 342 -7.50 -15.08 21.63
CA ASP A 342 -6.86 -16.34 21.28
C ASP A 342 -5.33 -16.28 21.37
N LYS A 343 -4.73 -17.43 21.69
CA LYS A 343 -3.29 -17.59 21.87
C LYS A 343 -2.48 -17.24 20.61
N ARG A 344 -3.03 -17.44 19.40
CA ARG A 344 -2.39 -16.96 18.14
C ARG A 344 -2.25 -15.43 18.15
N VAL A 345 -3.25 -14.72 18.66
CA VAL A 345 -3.30 -13.27 18.68
C VAL A 345 -2.40 -12.72 19.79
N GLN A 346 -2.35 -13.39 20.95
CA GLN A 346 -1.37 -13.11 22.01
C GLN A 346 0.07 -13.10 21.45
N TYR A 347 0.45 -14.13 20.69
CA TYR A 347 1.77 -14.17 20.01
C TYR A 347 1.99 -13.02 19.01
N THR A 348 0.95 -12.48 18.37
CA THR A 348 1.13 -11.32 17.46
C THR A 348 1.41 -10.02 18.22
N ILE A 349 0.82 -9.84 19.41
CA ILE A 349 1.16 -8.72 20.31
C ILE A 349 2.58 -8.89 20.87
N GLU A 350 2.97 -10.10 21.30
CA GLU A 350 4.35 -10.38 21.75
C GLU A 350 5.38 -10.05 20.65
N GLY A 351 5.09 -10.43 19.40
CA GLY A 351 5.90 -10.05 18.24
C GLY A 351 5.98 -8.54 18.02
N LEU A 352 4.90 -7.79 18.27
CA LEU A 352 4.90 -6.32 18.20
C LEU A 352 5.78 -5.70 19.30
N PHE A 353 5.77 -6.24 20.53
CA PHE A 353 6.69 -5.81 21.59
C PHE A 353 8.16 -6.08 21.23
N ALA A 354 8.45 -7.19 20.55
CA ALA A 354 9.79 -7.49 20.03
C ALA A 354 10.23 -6.47 18.96
N ILE A 355 9.36 -6.15 17.99
CA ILE A 355 9.61 -5.15 16.94
C ILE A 355 9.86 -3.76 17.56
N ARG A 356 9.04 -3.34 18.54
CA ARG A 356 9.25 -2.08 19.28
C ARG A 356 10.60 -2.05 19.99
N LYS A 357 10.99 -3.16 20.63
CA LYS A 357 12.30 -3.29 21.31
C LYS A 357 13.47 -3.24 20.32
N GLY A 358 13.27 -3.72 19.09
CA GLY A 358 14.19 -3.57 17.96
C GLY A 358 14.13 -2.21 17.25
N GLY A 359 13.42 -1.22 17.80
CA GLY A 359 13.34 0.13 17.22
C GLY A 359 12.67 0.19 15.86
N PHE A 360 11.79 -0.77 15.52
CA PHE A 360 11.15 -0.88 14.20
C PHE A 360 12.12 -1.00 13.02
N ALA A 361 13.33 -1.57 13.20
CA ALA A 361 14.35 -1.66 12.15
C ALA A 361 13.88 -2.33 10.83
N ASP A 362 13.02 -3.35 10.91
CA ASP A 362 12.41 -4.02 9.74
C ASP A 362 11.21 -3.25 9.13
N TYR A 363 10.80 -2.15 9.76
CA TYR A 363 9.61 -1.34 9.46
C TYR A 363 9.94 0.17 9.54
N PRO A 364 10.88 0.69 8.72
CA PRO A 364 11.21 2.12 8.71
C PRO A 364 10.02 2.97 8.28
N SER A 365 9.93 4.20 8.82
CA SER A 365 8.87 5.18 8.50
C SER A 365 8.74 5.41 6.99
N VAL A 366 9.78 5.96 6.40
CA VAL A 366 9.91 6.18 4.95
C VAL A 366 11.12 5.38 4.46
N HIS A 367 11.01 4.80 3.28
CA HIS A 367 12.13 4.16 2.60
C HIS A 367 12.92 5.25 1.86
N GLU A 368 14.24 5.34 2.05
CA GLU A 368 15.13 6.39 1.50
C GLU A 368 14.82 6.79 0.05
N ALA A 369 14.76 5.82 -0.88
CA ALA A 369 14.41 6.07 -2.30
C ALA A 369 12.94 6.49 -2.59
N LEU A 370 12.15 6.76 -1.54
CA LEU A 370 10.77 7.28 -1.57
C LEU A 370 10.61 8.50 -0.64
N ASP A 371 11.70 9.02 -0.08
CA ASP A 371 11.75 10.30 0.62
C ASP A 371 11.95 11.41 -0.42
N LEU A 372 10.84 11.89 -0.99
CA LEU A 372 10.81 12.75 -2.19
C LEU A 372 10.34 14.18 -1.90
N VAL A 373 10.13 14.53 -0.63
CA VAL A 373 9.52 15.79 -0.20
C VAL A 373 10.25 16.31 1.03
N ASP A 374 10.87 17.50 0.92
CA ASP A 374 11.49 18.16 2.06
C ASP A 374 10.45 18.47 3.15
N SER A 375 10.83 18.32 4.43
CA SER A 375 9.93 18.50 5.57
C SER A 375 9.28 19.89 5.65
N ASN A 376 9.85 20.92 5.00
CA ASN A 376 9.28 22.26 4.94
C ASN A 376 8.18 22.41 3.86
N ASP A 377 8.18 21.55 2.84
CA ASP A 377 7.20 21.54 1.73
C ASP A 377 5.98 20.65 2.02
N GLN A 378 6.03 19.85 3.09
CA GLN A 378 4.96 18.91 3.46
C GLN A 378 3.66 19.63 3.87
N ILE A 379 2.53 19.13 3.37
CA ILE A 379 1.18 19.61 3.72
C ILE A 379 0.41 18.50 4.44
N THR A 380 0.29 18.59 5.76
CA THR A 380 -0.37 17.58 6.60
C THR A 380 -1.87 17.86 6.75
N HIS A 381 -2.72 16.88 6.42
CA HIS A 381 -4.16 16.99 6.56
C HIS A 381 -4.64 16.58 7.96
N GLU A 382 -5.37 17.48 8.63
CA GLU A 382 -6.02 17.24 9.92
C GLU A 382 -7.44 16.69 9.74
N LEU A 383 -7.56 15.38 9.44
CA LEU A 383 -8.86 14.70 9.35
C LEU A 383 -9.07 13.71 10.50
N GLY A 384 -10.18 13.84 11.22
CA GLY A 384 -10.61 12.89 12.23
C GLY A 384 -11.34 11.65 11.67
N LEU A 385 -11.31 10.57 12.44
CA LEU A 385 -11.89 9.28 12.10
C LEU A 385 -13.42 9.27 12.13
N GLU A 386 -14.05 10.19 12.88
CA GLU A 386 -15.52 10.25 13.02
C GLU A 386 -16.18 11.38 12.21
N ASP A 387 -15.40 12.33 11.71
CA ASP A 387 -15.80 13.52 10.94
C ASP A 387 -16.71 13.19 9.75
N ASP A 388 -17.67 14.04 9.42
CA ASP A 388 -18.45 13.86 8.19
C ASP A 388 -17.66 14.34 6.97
N VAL A 389 -17.64 13.56 5.90
CA VAL A 389 -16.76 13.77 4.74
C VAL A 389 -17.51 13.56 3.43
N ASP A 390 -17.56 14.59 2.58
CA ASP A 390 -17.91 14.37 1.17
C ASP A 390 -16.77 13.59 0.52
N VAL A 391 -17.13 12.48 -0.12
CA VAL A 391 -16.24 11.64 -0.92
C VAL A 391 -16.21 12.08 -2.39
N GLU A 392 -17.00 13.08 -2.77
CA GLU A 392 -17.04 13.68 -4.10
C GLU A 392 -17.17 12.63 -5.23
N ASP A 393 -17.93 11.54 -5.02
CA ASP A 393 -18.14 10.43 -5.99
C ASP A 393 -18.53 10.95 -7.40
N LYS A 394 -19.13 12.15 -7.44
CA LYS A 394 -19.52 12.93 -8.62
C LYS A 394 -18.36 13.27 -9.56
N LEU A 395 -17.12 13.39 -9.06
CA LEU A 395 -15.91 13.67 -9.83
C LEU A 395 -15.41 12.47 -10.63
N ASP A 396 -15.83 11.25 -10.29
CA ASP A 396 -15.33 10.05 -10.95
C ASP A 396 -16.10 9.69 -12.24
N VAL A 397 -17.02 10.57 -12.63
CA VAL A 397 -17.95 10.40 -13.75
C VAL A 397 -17.91 11.66 -14.61
N PHE A 398 -17.76 11.49 -15.92
CA PHE A 398 -17.77 12.59 -16.88
C PHE A 398 -18.98 13.50 -16.71
N ARG A 399 -18.72 14.81 -16.72
CA ARG A 399 -19.70 15.89 -16.80
C ARG A 399 -19.29 16.81 -17.95
N PHE A 400 -20.27 17.39 -18.63
CA PHE A 400 -20.03 18.47 -19.58
C PHE A 400 -19.68 19.74 -18.79
N ASP A 401 -18.63 20.42 -19.21
CA ASP A 401 -18.10 21.63 -18.61
C ASP A 401 -18.30 22.81 -19.57
N LEU A 402 -19.00 23.86 -19.11
CA LEU A 402 -19.25 25.07 -19.91
C LEU A 402 -18.02 26.00 -19.94
N GLU A 403 -17.14 25.90 -18.95
CA GLU A 403 -15.91 26.68 -18.85
C GLU A 403 -14.67 25.89 -19.33
N PHE A 404 -14.88 24.78 -20.04
CA PHE A 404 -13.84 23.82 -20.42
C PHE A 404 -12.54 24.45 -20.99
N ALA A 405 -12.66 25.39 -21.93
CA ALA A 405 -11.51 26.05 -22.55
C ALA A 405 -10.73 26.95 -21.56
N LYS A 406 -11.42 27.57 -20.60
CA LYS A 406 -10.83 28.36 -19.50
C LYS A 406 -10.15 27.45 -18.48
N ASN A 407 -10.79 26.33 -18.13
CA ASN A 407 -10.28 25.37 -17.15
C ASN A 407 -9.05 24.59 -17.66
N GLU A 408 -9.00 24.20 -18.94
CA GLU A 408 -7.80 23.61 -19.54
C GLU A 408 -6.69 24.66 -19.77
N LYS A 409 -7.02 25.95 -20.00
CA LYS A 409 -6.02 27.05 -20.03
C LYS A 409 -5.39 27.28 -18.65
N MET A 410 -6.20 27.37 -17.61
CA MET A 410 -5.74 27.52 -16.22
C MET A 410 -4.89 26.31 -15.80
N TRP A 411 -5.26 25.10 -16.20
CA TRP A 411 -4.37 23.95 -16.02
C TRP A 411 -3.06 24.06 -16.79
N GLY A 412 -3.07 24.58 -18.03
CA GLY A 412 -1.86 24.84 -18.80
C GLY A 412 -0.90 25.83 -18.12
N GLU A 413 -1.44 26.84 -17.42
CA GLU A 413 -0.67 27.80 -16.63
C GLU A 413 -0.05 27.13 -15.39
N ILE A 414 -0.86 26.44 -14.57
CA ILE A 414 -0.41 25.67 -13.40
C ILE A 414 0.66 24.64 -13.80
N LYS A 415 0.43 23.92 -14.91
CA LYS A 415 1.33 22.86 -15.40
C LYS A 415 2.73 23.41 -15.72
N LYS A 416 2.84 24.60 -16.30
CA LYS A 416 4.15 25.22 -16.60
C LYS A 416 4.93 25.50 -15.31
N GLU A 417 4.27 26.13 -14.34
CA GLU A 417 4.82 26.40 -13.00
C GLU A 417 5.28 25.10 -12.30
N LEU A 418 4.46 24.05 -12.35
CA LEU A 418 4.77 22.76 -11.71
C LEU A 418 5.95 21.99 -12.35
N LEU A 419 6.28 22.28 -13.60
CA LEU A 419 7.32 21.58 -14.36
C LEU A 419 8.59 22.41 -14.58
N GLY A 420 8.57 23.71 -14.28
CA GLY A 420 9.65 24.62 -14.65
C GLY A 420 9.73 24.85 -16.16
N GLU A 421 8.60 24.79 -16.88
CA GLU A 421 8.49 25.16 -18.30
C GLU A 421 8.45 26.70 -18.46
N ASP A 422 9.47 27.37 -17.90
CA ASP A 422 9.74 28.80 -18.07
C ASP A 422 10.03 29.12 -19.55
N SER A 423 9.70 30.34 -19.97
CA SER A 423 9.60 30.71 -21.39
C SER A 423 10.93 31.21 -21.99
N ASP A 424 11.88 30.30 -22.21
CA ASP A 424 13.12 30.53 -22.98
C ASP A 424 12.87 30.66 -24.52
N ASP A 425 11.71 31.21 -24.93
CA ASP A 425 11.20 31.26 -26.32
C ASP A 425 10.79 32.69 -26.77
N GLU A 426 11.24 33.76 -26.08
CA GLU A 426 11.07 35.16 -26.52
C GLU A 426 12.38 35.99 -26.45
N ASP A 427 13.46 35.53 -27.10
CA ASP A 427 14.54 36.41 -27.59
C ASP A 427 15.34 35.72 -28.73
N GLY A 428 15.06 36.08 -30.00
CA GLY A 428 15.65 35.43 -31.19
C GLY A 428 15.22 36.00 -32.54
#